data_AF-A0A934PIB1-F1
#
_entry.id   AF-A0A934PIB1-F1
#
_cell.length_a   1.000
_cell.length_b   1.000
_cell.length_c   1.000
_cell.angle_alpha   90.00
_cell.angle_beta   90.00
_cell.angle_gamma   90.00
#
_symmetry.space_group_name_H-M   'P 1'
#
loop_
_entity.id
_entity.type
_entity.pdbx_description
1 polymer ?
#
loop_
_entity_poly.entity_id
_entity_poly.type
_entity_poly.pdbx_seq_one_letter_code
_entity_poly.pdbx_strand_id
1 'polypeptide(L)' 'MERRSSAADKERLEARAIGRILDRQTREIVGWVYEWNTGERAHLWKNGEREDVVFEDEVQPCKVGGVGCERAPKRNL' A
#
# COMPACT_ATOMS: atom_id res chain seq x y z
N MET A 1 25.63 -33.43 -18.04
CA MET A 1 24.51 -33.65 -17.11
C MET A 1 24.34 -32.38 -16.29
N GLU A 2 23.56 -31.44 -16.81
CA GLU A 2 23.34 -30.13 -16.18
C GLU A 2 22.38 -30.27 -15.00
N ARG A 3 22.79 -29.73 -13.85
CA ARG A 3 22.00 -29.73 -12.62
C ARG A 3 20.75 -28.87 -12.85
N ARG A 4 19.61 -29.50 -13.14
CA ARG A 4 18.31 -28.82 -13.00
C ARG A 4 18.06 -28.66 -11.51
N SER A 5 18.55 -27.55 -10.97
CA SER A 5 18.12 -27.01 -9.69
C SER A 5 16.62 -26.75 -9.80
N SER A 6 15.82 -27.74 -9.43
CA SER A 6 14.36 -27.63 -9.34
C SER A 6 14.03 -26.96 -8.01
N ALA A 7 14.45 -25.70 -7.85
CA ALA A 7 13.79 -24.82 -6.89
C ALA A 7 12.46 -24.46 -7.53
N ALA A 8 11.43 -25.26 -7.25
CA ALA A 8 10.07 -24.77 -7.36
C ALA A 8 9.98 -23.64 -6.33
N ASP A 9 10.23 -22.41 -6.78
CA ASP A 9 9.96 -21.18 -6.06
C ASP A 9 8.47 -21.14 -5.75
N LYS A 10 8.10 -21.83 -4.65
CA LYS A 10 6.89 -21.54 -3.92
C LYS A 10 7.11 -20.14 -3.38
N GLU A 11 6.78 -19.13 -4.19
CA GLU A 11 6.71 -17.72 -3.80
C GLU A 11 6.08 -17.69 -2.42
N ARG A 12 6.92 -17.43 -1.43
CA ARG A 12 6.46 -17.36 -0.05
C ARG A 12 5.51 -16.16 -0.03
N LEU A 13 4.33 -16.33 0.54
CA LEU A 13 3.44 -15.21 0.78
C LEU A 13 4.14 -14.32 1.81
N GLU A 14 4.75 -13.26 1.32
CA GLU A 14 5.49 -12.28 2.10
C GLU A 14 4.62 -11.03 2.22
N ALA A 15 4.33 -10.64 3.45
CA ALA A 15 3.67 -9.39 3.76
C ALA A 15 4.73 -8.33 4.07
N ARG A 16 4.73 -7.22 3.33
CA ARG A 16 5.62 -6.09 3.58
C ARG A 16 4.87 -5.03 4.37
N ALA A 17 5.45 -4.55 5.47
CA ALA A 17 4.94 -3.37 6.15
C ALA A 17 5.15 -2.15 5.23
N ILE A 18 4.07 -1.53 4.79
CA ILE A 18 4.10 -0.37 3.89
C ILE A 18 3.79 0.93 4.62
N GLY A 19 3.14 0.86 5.78
CA GLY A 19 2.75 2.03 6.55
C GLY A 19 2.37 1.72 7.98
N ARG A 20 2.11 2.78 8.73
CA ARG A 20 1.69 2.74 10.13
C ARG A 20 0.40 3.52 10.28
N ILE A 21 -0.44 3.06 11.19
CA ILE A 21 -1.69 3.70 11.56
C ILE A 21 -1.44 4.40 12.89
N LEU A 22 -1.57 5.71 12.91
CA LEU A 22 -1.38 6.54 14.09
C LEU A 22 -2.72 7.09 14.57
N ASP A 23 -2.89 7.21 15.87
CA ASP A 23 -4.03 7.90 16.46
C ASP A 23 -3.92 9.40 16.19
N ARG A 24 -5.00 10.05 15.75
CA ARG A 24 -4.95 11.49 15.45
C ARG A 24 -4.77 12.36 16.70
N GLN A 25 -5.29 11.91 17.85
CA GLN A 25 -5.29 12.69 19.08
C GLN A 25 -3.96 12.56 19.82
N THR A 26 -3.44 11.34 19.95
CA THR A 26 -2.21 11.06 20.71
C THR A 26 -0.98 10.88 19.83
N ARG A 27 -1.15 10.70 18.51
CA ARG A 27 -0.09 10.27 17.56
C ARG A 27 0.59 8.96 17.95
N GLU A 28 -0.09 8.12 18.74
CA GLU A 28 0.41 6.80 19.07
C GLU A 28 0.17 5.83 17.92
N ILE A 29 1.08 4.88 17.73
CA ILE A 29 0.92 3.81 16.74
C ILE A 29 -0.18 2.87 17.23
N VAL A 30 -1.34 2.93 16.57
CA VAL A 30 -2.51 2.09 16.84
C VAL A 30 -2.60 0.90 15.88
N GLY A 31 -1.79 0.86 14.83
CA GLY A 31 -1.74 -0.26 13.91
C GLY A 31 -0.68 -0.15 12.82
N TRP A 32 -0.67 -1.13 11.94
CA TRP A 32 0.22 -1.21 10.78
C TRP A 32 -0.55 -1.61 9.53
N VAL A 33 -0.06 -1.12 8.40
CA VAL A 33 -0.58 -1.49 7.08
C VAL A 33 0.43 -2.42 6.44
N TYR A 34 -0.02 -3.61 6.09
CA TYR A 34 0.76 -4.59 5.36
C TYR A 34 0.23 -4.72 3.95
N GLU A 35 1.13 -4.81 2.98
CA GLU A 35 0.82 -5.17 1.60
C GLU A 35 1.39 -6.55 1.32
N TRP A 36 0.51 -7.45 0.92
CA TRP A 36 0.89 -8.77 0.45
C TRP A 36 1.46 -8.65 -0.96
N ASN A 37 2.39 -9.54 -1.31
CA ASN A 37 2.89 -9.67 -2.69
C ASN A 37 1.79 -9.93 -3.73
N THR A 38 0.60 -10.34 -3.30
CA THR A 38 -0.62 -10.46 -4.13
C THR A 38 -1.26 -9.12 -4.49
N GLY A 39 -0.81 -8.01 -3.90
CA GLY A 39 -1.41 -6.68 -4.01
C GLY A 39 -2.56 -6.42 -3.02
N GLU A 40 -2.87 -7.38 -2.15
CA GLU A 40 -3.87 -7.20 -1.10
C GLU A 40 -3.28 -6.40 0.07
N ARG A 41 -4.06 -5.47 0.63
CA ARG A 41 -3.67 -4.67 1.79
C ARG A 41 -4.42 -5.14 3.02
N ALA A 42 -3.67 -5.46 4.07
CA ALA A 42 -4.20 -5.87 5.36
C ALA A 42 -3.86 -4.84 6.43
N HIS A 43 -4.88 -4.43 7.19
CA HIS A 43 -4.72 -3.54 8.34
C HIS A 43 -4.63 -4.39 9.61
N LEU A 44 -3.53 -4.24 10.34
CA LEU A 44 -3.35 -4.85 11.65
C LEU A 44 -3.51 -3.79 12.73
N TRP A 45 -4.61 -3.87 13.47
CA TRP A 45 -4.91 -2.96 14.57
C TRP A 45 -4.36 -3.52 15.88
N LYS A 46 -3.60 -2.70 16.62
CA LYS A 46 -3.05 -3.06 17.92
C LYS A 46 -4.10 -3.02 19.02
N ASN A 47 -5.03 -2.06 18.98
CA ASN A 47 -5.91 -1.75 20.11
C ASN A 47 -7.40 -1.56 19.72
N GLY A 48 -7.85 -2.38 18.76
CA GLY A 48 -9.17 -2.26 18.14
C GLY A 48 -9.19 -1.29 16.96
N GLU A 49 -10.15 -1.49 16.05
CA GLU A 49 -10.39 -0.57 14.95
C GLU A 49 -10.78 0.81 15.51
N ARG A 50 -10.11 1.86 15.03
CA ARG A 50 -10.40 3.24 15.42
C ARG A 50 -10.73 4.05 14.18
N GLU A 51 -11.76 4.86 14.28
CA GLU A 51 -12.23 5.72 13.17
C GLU A 51 -11.38 6.99 13.03
N ASP A 52 -10.79 7.48 14.12
CA ASP A 52 -10.03 8.75 14.15
C ASP A 52 -8.51 8.52 14.03
N VAL A 53 -8.10 7.94 12.91
CA VAL A 53 -6.70 7.54 12.66
C VAL A 53 -6.10 8.20 11.42
N VAL A 54 -4.78 8.38 11.47
CA VAL A 54 -3.94 8.89 10.39
C VAL A 54 -3.11 7.72 9.85
N PHE A 55 -3.23 7.48 8.55
CA PHE A 55 -2.39 6.50 7.85
C PHE A 55 -1.14 7.22 7.35
N GLU A 56 0.00 6.95 7.96
CA GLU A 56 1.31 7.31 7.39
C GLU A 56 1.79 6.13 6.56
N ASP A 57 1.63 6.28 5.25
CA ASP A 57 2.14 5.33 4.27
C ASP A 57 3.52 5.81 3.79
N GLU A 58 4.53 4.94 3.91
CA GLU A 58 5.89 5.21 3.42
C GLU A 58 6.01 4.91 1.91
N VAL A 59 4.94 4.44 1.26
CA VAL A 59 4.88 4.31 -0.20
C VAL A 59 4.63 5.69 -0.78
N GLN A 60 5.69 6.51 -0.80
CA GLN A 60 5.74 7.58 -1.78
C GLN A 60 5.63 6.93 -3.17
N PRO A 61 4.57 7.18 -3.96
CA PRO A 61 4.70 6.97 -5.38
C PRO A 61 5.71 8.01 -5.84
N CYS A 62 6.94 7.57 -6.07
CA CYS A 62 7.80 8.26 -6.99
C CYS A 62 6.98 8.43 -8.29
N LYS A 63 6.62 9.70 -8.57
CA LYS A 63 5.95 10.26 -9.76
C LYS A 63 4.44 10.52 -9.63
N VAL A 64 4.14 11.70 -9.10
CA VAL A 64 3.13 12.59 -9.71
C VAL A 64 3.65 12.92 -11.13
N GLY A 65 3.35 12.05 -12.08
CA GLY A 65 3.45 12.36 -13.50
C GLY A 65 2.39 13.42 -13.81
N GLY A 66 2.84 14.57 -14.29
CA GLY A 66 2.06 15.79 -14.33
C GLY A 66 0.87 15.80 -15.29
N VAL A 67 -0.03 16.74 -14.99
CA VAL A 67 -0.84 17.55 -15.90
C VAL A 67 -1.65 16.81 -16.97
N GLY A 68 -2.97 16.78 -16.75
CA GLY A 68 -3.94 16.36 -17.76
C GLY A 68 -5.38 16.76 -17.44
N CYS A 69 -5.59 17.88 -16.74
CA CYS A 69 -6.87 18.56 -16.77
C CYS A 69 -6.96 19.27 -18.13
N GLU A 70 -7.76 18.73 -19.07
CA GLU A 70 -8.49 19.45 -20.13
C GLU A 70 -9.11 18.43 -21.10
N ARG A 71 -10.33 17.97 -20.79
CA ARG A 71 -11.30 17.66 -21.86
C ARG A 71 -12.33 18.78 -21.88
N ALA A 72 -11.96 19.87 -22.55
CA ALA A 72 -12.96 20.81 -23.05
C ALA A 72 -13.92 20.02 -23.97
N PRO A 73 -15.26 20.15 -23.81
CA PRO A 73 -16.19 19.53 -24.74
C PRO A 73 -16.01 20.20 -26.10
N LYS A 74 -15.76 19.40 -27.14
CA LYS A 74 -15.81 19.87 -28.53
C LYS A 74 -17.25 20.27 -28.81
N ARG A 75 -17.56 21.58 -28.68
CA ARG A 75 -18.79 22.15 -29.21
C ARG A 75 -18.60 22.28 -30.71
N ASN A 76 -19.32 21.44 -31.46
CA ASN A 76 -19.47 21.58 -32.89
C ASN A 76 -20.13 22.93 -33.19
N LEU A 77 -19.47 23.77 -33.99
CA LEU A 77 -20.10 24.80 -34.80
C LEU A 77 -19.35 24.90 -36.12
#